data_AF-A0A6C0JMQ8-F1
#
_entry.id   AF-A0A6C0JMQ8-F1
#
_cell.length_a   1.000
_cell.length_b   1.000
_cell.length_c   1.000
_cell.angle_alpha   90.00
_cell.angle_beta   90.00
_cell.angle_gamma   90.00
#
_symmetry.space_group_name_H-M   'P 1'
#
loop_
_entity.id
_entity.type
_entity.pdbx_description
1 polymer ?
#
loop_
_entity_poly.entity_id
_entity_poly.type
_entity_poly.pdbx_seq_one_letter_code
_entity_poly.pdbx_strand_id
1 'polypeptide(L)'
;MKVLVYGGGGWIGQQFTKLLKCSKILFIIGKARVDNVKDVSNEIKDNDVTHVVSLIGRTHGTIGNKTYSTIDYLEQPGKLTDNVRDNLFSPLTLALVCSKLNIHLTYLGTGCIFTYDNNHPFGEEKDGFTENDTPNFFGSGYSIVKGFTDRLLHQLEENVLNLRIRMPITAEPNPRDFITKITKYEKICNVPNSMTVLPVILPIVIDMMCKNKTGTYNMTNPGLISHNEILEMYKEIVDPTFSWKNFSIEEQNKILSSERSNNYLDTTKLVSEYPDIPDIKTAVRNCLESYNKPPTTRILVTGGCGFIGSNFVNYAVKNRPDWLIVNLDAMYYCASQYHIDKEVQTNPNYVFIEGNIRDSELVSHILTSRNITHVIHFAAQSHVQNSFKDAETFVNDNVLGTQKLLECVRDYKKIEKFVHVSTDEVYGEAVDKKKTEQSILCPTNPYAASKAGAELMAQAYCHSYGLPVIISRGNNVYGPNQHHEKLVPCFIKKAKNGEKLTVQGDGSSQRAFMYVYDTVKAFECILDKGVVGEIYNIGCDEGMEYTVLDVAKLVLDLVKVDGYTLENELEFIEDRPYNDRRYYISNDKLKNLGWEQTVDFKEGLRFLV
;
A
#
# COMPACT_ATOMS: atom_id res chain seq x y z
N MET A 1 -14.39 -19.44 -5.73
CA MET A 1 -14.58 -18.16 -6.42
C MET A 1 -13.21 -17.63 -6.85
N LYS A 2 -13.04 -17.37 -8.14
CA LYS A 2 -11.86 -16.70 -8.74
C LYS A 2 -12.35 -15.47 -9.49
N VAL A 3 -11.80 -14.31 -9.16
CA VAL A 3 -12.36 -13.00 -9.56
C VAL A 3 -11.44 -12.28 -10.56
N LEU A 4 -11.97 -11.84 -11.69
CA LEU A 4 -11.30 -10.89 -12.57
C LEU A 4 -11.76 -9.46 -12.28
N VAL A 5 -10.85 -8.57 -11.90
CA VAL A 5 -11.17 -7.20 -11.46
C VAL A 5 -10.73 -6.20 -12.53
N TYR A 6 -11.70 -5.55 -13.16
CA TYR A 6 -11.46 -4.40 -14.02
C TYR A 6 -11.57 -3.10 -13.22
N GLY A 7 -10.60 -2.20 -13.38
CA GLY A 7 -10.51 -0.97 -12.59
C GLY A 7 -9.82 -1.13 -11.22
N GLY A 8 -9.12 -2.23 -10.98
CA GLY A 8 -8.45 -2.51 -9.69
C GLY A 8 -7.37 -1.49 -9.28
N GLY A 9 -6.76 -0.78 -10.23
CA GLY A 9 -5.83 0.31 -9.93
C GLY A 9 -6.50 1.64 -9.52
N GLY A 10 -7.82 1.75 -9.62
CA GLY A 10 -8.57 2.92 -9.19
C GLY A 10 -8.72 3.00 -7.67
N TRP A 11 -9.15 4.16 -7.15
CA TRP A 11 -9.27 4.39 -5.70
C TRP A 11 -10.21 3.41 -4.96
N ILE A 12 -11.38 3.11 -5.52
CA ILE A 12 -12.25 2.06 -4.97
C ILE A 12 -11.68 0.67 -5.28
N GLY A 13 -11.03 0.51 -6.43
CA GLY A 13 -10.38 -0.74 -6.84
C GLY A 13 -9.28 -1.23 -5.90
N GLN A 14 -8.43 -0.33 -5.41
CA GLN A 14 -7.39 -0.66 -4.44
C GLN A 14 -7.99 -1.10 -3.09
N GLN A 15 -9.06 -0.43 -2.64
CA GLN A 15 -9.77 -0.82 -1.42
C GLN A 15 -10.44 -2.20 -1.59
N PHE A 16 -11.10 -2.42 -2.72
CA PHE A 16 -11.77 -3.68 -3.02
C PHE A 16 -10.78 -4.85 -3.14
N THR A 17 -9.66 -4.68 -3.85
CA THR A 17 -8.63 -5.72 -4.01
C THR A 17 -7.90 -6.03 -2.70
N LYS A 18 -7.70 -5.02 -1.83
CA LYS A 18 -7.24 -5.24 -0.44
C LYS A 18 -8.21 -6.14 0.32
N LEU A 19 -9.52 -5.90 0.22
CA LEU A 19 -10.54 -6.73 0.87
C LEU A 19 -10.59 -8.16 0.32
N LEU A 20 -10.47 -8.34 -1.00
CA LEU A 20 -10.37 -9.67 -1.62
C LEU A 20 -9.15 -10.44 -1.07
N LYS A 21 -7.99 -9.77 -0.95
CA LYS A 21 -6.77 -10.35 -0.37
C LYS A 21 -6.98 -10.75 1.11
N CYS A 22 -7.56 -9.86 1.92
CA CYS A 22 -7.88 -10.15 3.32
C CYS A 22 -8.86 -11.32 3.47
N SER A 23 -9.81 -11.45 2.53
CA SER A 23 -10.80 -12.53 2.50
C SER A 23 -10.28 -13.82 1.86
N LYS A 24 -8.99 -13.88 1.49
CA LYS A 24 -8.35 -15.02 0.82
C LYS A 24 -9.06 -15.45 -0.48
N ILE A 25 -9.66 -14.50 -1.19
CA ILE A 25 -10.30 -14.74 -2.49
C ILE A 25 -9.25 -14.56 -3.58
N LEU A 26 -9.09 -15.58 -4.43
CA LEU A 26 -8.20 -15.50 -5.59
C LEU A 26 -8.73 -14.46 -6.57
N PHE A 27 -7.89 -13.50 -6.95
CA PHE A 27 -8.25 -12.49 -7.93
C PHE A 27 -7.10 -12.15 -8.89
N ILE A 28 -7.48 -11.63 -10.05
CA ILE A 28 -6.58 -11.18 -11.11
C ILE A 28 -7.01 -9.77 -11.49
N ILE A 29 -6.05 -8.87 -11.71
CA ILE A 29 -6.34 -7.54 -12.26
C ILE A 29 -6.40 -7.65 -13.78
N GLY A 30 -7.55 -7.27 -14.37
CA GLY A 30 -7.74 -7.27 -15.82
C GLY A 30 -6.77 -6.31 -16.51
N LYS A 31 -6.12 -6.80 -17.56
CA LYS A 31 -5.15 -6.06 -18.38
C LYS A 31 -5.78 -5.62 -19.71
N ALA A 32 -6.81 -6.34 -20.18
CA ALA A 32 -7.50 -6.00 -21.41
C ALA A 32 -8.17 -4.62 -21.30
N ARG A 33 -8.12 -3.88 -22.41
CA ARG A 33 -8.96 -2.70 -22.60
C ARG A 33 -10.38 -3.20 -22.87
N VAL A 34 -11.33 -2.81 -22.02
CA VAL A 34 -12.68 -3.41 -22.02
C VAL A 34 -13.49 -3.07 -23.27
N ASP A 35 -13.11 -2.03 -24.01
CA ASP A 35 -13.66 -1.74 -25.33
C ASP A 35 -13.19 -2.71 -26.43
N ASN A 36 -12.24 -3.61 -26.15
CA ASN A 36 -11.90 -4.75 -27.00
C ASN A 36 -12.56 -6.04 -26.52
N VAL A 37 -13.71 -6.36 -27.11
CA VAL A 37 -14.54 -7.53 -26.78
C VAL A 37 -13.78 -8.86 -26.87
N LYS A 38 -12.88 -8.99 -27.87
CA LYS A 38 -12.13 -10.23 -28.10
C LYS A 38 -11.11 -10.45 -26.99
N ASP A 39 -10.37 -9.41 -26.63
CA ASP A 39 -9.36 -9.48 -25.58
C ASP A 39 -9.99 -9.77 -24.23
N VAL A 40 -11.12 -9.12 -23.91
CA VAL A 40 -11.91 -9.41 -22.69
C VAL A 40 -12.37 -10.86 -22.66
N SER A 41 -12.91 -11.36 -23.77
CA SER A 41 -13.40 -12.75 -23.85
C SER A 41 -12.28 -13.77 -23.68
N ASN A 42 -11.11 -13.51 -24.27
CA ASN A 42 -9.93 -14.35 -24.10
C ASN A 42 -9.42 -14.27 -22.66
N GLU A 43 -9.31 -13.08 -22.08
CA GLU A 43 -8.82 -12.89 -20.72
C GLU A 43 -9.71 -13.59 -19.69
N ILE A 44 -11.04 -13.58 -19.85
CA ILE A 44 -11.95 -14.34 -18.99
C ILE A 44 -11.72 -15.86 -19.11
N LYS A 45 -11.59 -16.37 -20.34
CA LYS A 45 -11.43 -17.81 -20.62
C LYS A 45 -10.07 -18.35 -20.19
N ASP A 46 -9.00 -17.66 -20.57
CA ASP A 46 -7.62 -18.09 -20.34
C ASP A 46 -7.28 -18.16 -18.85
N ASN A 47 -8.01 -17.39 -18.03
CA ASN A 47 -7.82 -17.34 -16.59
C ASN A 47 -8.81 -18.22 -15.81
N ASP A 48 -9.75 -18.92 -16.45
CA ASP A 48 -10.74 -19.81 -15.81
C ASP A 48 -11.42 -19.13 -14.60
N VAL A 49 -11.89 -17.89 -14.80
CA VAL A 49 -12.49 -17.10 -13.72
C VAL A 49 -13.97 -17.44 -13.58
N THR A 50 -14.46 -17.41 -12.34
CA THR A 50 -15.89 -17.65 -12.06
C THR A 50 -16.69 -16.35 -11.98
N HIS A 51 -16.01 -15.24 -11.71
CA HIS A 51 -16.64 -13.94 -11.42
C HIS A 51 -15.84 -12.82 -12.08
N VAL A 52 -16.53 -11.80 -12.56
CA VAL A 52 -15.96 -10.55 -13.05
C VAL A 52 -16.50 -9.40 -12.21
N VAL A 53 -15.63 -8.47 -11.83
CA VAL A 53 -16.01 -7.22 -11.15
C VAL A 53 -15.58 -6.04 -12.00
N SER A 54 -16.52 -5.15 -12.29
CA SER A 54 -16.27 -3.90 -12.97
C SER A 54 -16.36 -2.73 -12.01
N LEU A 55 -15.20 -2.14 -11.71
CA LEU A 55 -15.03 -0.88 -10.99
C LEU A 55 -14.65 0.25 -11.95
N ILE A 56 -14.88 0.05 -13.25
CA ILE A 56 -14.61 1.05 -14.28
C ILE A 56 -15.65 2.17 -14.19
N GLY A 57 -15.13 3.39 -14.08
CA GLY A 57 -15.92 4.60 -14.28
C GLY A 57 -14.99 5.77 -14.52
N ARG A 58 -15.16 6.45 -15.65
CA ARG A 58 -14.41 7.68 -15.90
C ARG A 58 -15.15 8.85 -15.28
N THR A 59 -14.46 9.58 -14.42
CA THR A 59 -14.96 10.81 -13.79
C THR A 59 -13.89 11.91 -13.77
N HIS A 60 -12.73 11.70 -14.38
CA HIS A 60 -11.60 12.62 -14.34
C HIS A 60 -10.69 12.40 -15.57
N GLY A 61 -9.77 13.33 -15.82
CA GLY A 61 -8.77 13.20 -16.88
C GLY A 61 -8.02 14.49 -17.16
N THR A 62 -7.06 14.44 -18.08
CA THR A 62 -6.21 15.58 -18.44
C THR A 62 -6.50 16.03 -19.87
N ILE A 63 -6.55 17.35 -20.08
CA ILE A 63 -6.68 17.97 -21.39
C ILE A 63 -5.59 19.04 -21.50
N GLY A 64 -4.65 18.86 -22.44
CA GLY A 64 -3.43 19.67 -22.49
C GLY A 64 -2.67 19.59 -21.16
N ASN A 65 -2.43 20.75 -20.52
CA ASN A 65 -1.73 20.84 -19.23
C ASN A 65 -2.67 20.90 -18.01
N LYS A 66 -3.99 20.81 -18.21
CA LYS A 66 -4.98 20.93 -17.12
C LYS A 66 -5.56 19.56 -16.77
N THR A 67 -5.47 19.20 -15.49
CA THR A 67 -6.09 18.00 -14.92
C THR A 67 -7.42 18.36 -14.26
N TYR A 68 -8.47 17.67 -14.67
CA TYR A 68 -9.80 17.74 -14.08
C TYR A 68 -9.99 16.55 -13.14
N SER A 69 -10.28 16.81 -11.87
CA SER A 69 -10.44 15.79 -10.82
C SER A 69 -11.91 15.34 -10.60
N THR A 70 -12.83 15.93 -11.36
CA THR A 70 -14.28 15.81 -11.24
C THR A 70 -14.92 15.53 -12.59
N ILE A 71 -16.23 15.18 -12.57
CA ILE A 71 -17.02 14.89 -13.77
C ILE A 71 -17.03 16.05 -14.79
N ASP A 72 -16.62 17.26 -14.39
CA ASP A 72 -16.39 18.40 -15.28
C ASP A 72 -15.50 18.05 -16.47
N TYR A 73 -14.61 17.06 -16.32
CA TYR A 73 -13.84 16.47 -17.42
C TYR A 73 -14.74 15.99 -18.57
N LEU A 74 -15.81 15.27 -18.25
CA LEU A 74 -16.71 14.65 -19.23
C LEU A 74 -17.64 15.65 -19.89
N GLU A 75 -17.82 16.82 -19.28
CA GLU A 75 -18.58 17.94 -19.84
C GLU A 75 -17.75 18.78 -20.81
N GLN A 76 -16.45 18.53 -20.93
CA GLN A 76 -15.59 19.25 -21.88
C GLN A 76 -15.87 18.82 -23.33
N PRO A 77 -15.70 19.72 -24.31
CA PRO A 77 -15.87 19.40 -25.73
C PRO A 77 -15.07 18.16 -26.15
N GLY A 78 -15.73 17.24 -26.87
CA GLY A 78 -15.13 16.00 -27.36
C GLY A 78 -15.02 14.87 -26.32
N LYS A 79 -15.47 15.06 -25.07
CA LYS A 79 -15.39 14.04 -24.01
C LYS A 79 -16.62 13.14 -23.89
N LEU A 80 -17.63 13.36 -24.72
CA LEU A 80 -18.76 12.45 -24.87
C LEU A 80 -18.32 11.05 -25.33
N THR A 81 -17.33 10.95 -26.24
CA THR A 81 -16.81 9.65 -26.71
C THR A 81 -16.13 8.87 -25.58
N ASP A 82 -15.31 9.55 -24.76
CA ASP A 82 -14.69 8.97 -23.57
C ASP A 82 -15.76 8.51 -22.56
N ASN A 83 -16.81 9.32 -22.36
CA ASN A 83 -17.92 8.99 -21.47
C ASN A 83 -18.69 7.76 -21.95
N VAL A 84 -19.13 7.74 -23.21
CA VAL A 84 -19.88 6.61 -23.80
C VAL A 84 -19.04 5.33 -23.79
N ARG A 85 -17.75 5.41 -24.17
CA ARG A 85 -16.85 4.25 -24.19
C ARG A 85 -16.67 3.65 -22.79
N ASP A 86 -16.33 4.47 -21.80
CA ASP A 86 -15.89 3.97 -20.50
C ASP A 86 -17.06 3.75 -19.53
N ASN A 87 -18.09 4.58 -19.58
CA ASN A 87 -19.20 4.54 -18.63
C ASN A 87 -20.43 3.76 -19.13
N LEU A 88 -20.55 3.47 -20.44
CA LEU A 88 -21.66 2.69 -21.02
C LEU A 88 -21.19 1.46 -21.79
N PHE A 89 -20.35 1.63 -22.81
CA PHE A 89 -19.95 0.53 -23.68
C PHE A 89 -19.14 -0.53 -22.93
N SER A 90 -18.21 -0.10 -22.08
CA SER A 90 -17.37 -1.02 -21.30
C SER A 90 -18.18 -1.87 -20.30
N PRO A 91 -19.03 -1.30 -19.41
CA PRO A 91 -19.89 -2.09 -18.53
C PRO A 91 -20.83 -3.03 -19.29
N LEU A 92 -21.45 -2.56 -20.38
CA LEU A 92 -22.34 -3.37 -21.19
C LEU A 92 -21.61 -4.53 -21.88
N THR A 93 -20.40 -4.28 -22.39
CA THR A 93 -19.56 -5.32 -23.00
C THR A 93 -19.25 -6.42 -22.00
N LEU A 94 -18.85 -6.05 -20.78
CA LEU A 94 -18.62 -7.03 -19.72
C LEU A 94 -19.88 -7.83 -19.42
N ALA A 95 -21.04 -7.17 -19.30
CA ALA A 95 -22.30 -7.84 -19.03
C ALA A 95 -22.68 -8.85 -20.12
N LEU A 96 -22.56 -8.46 -21.38
CA LEU A 96 -22.87 -9.33 -22.51
C LEU A 96 -21.88 -10.50 -22.65
N VAL A 97 -20.58 -10.26 -22.46
CA VAL A 97 -19.57 -11.32 -22.50
C VAL A 97 -19.75 -12.29 -21.34
N CYS A 98 -19.95 -11.79 -20.12
CA CYS A 98 -20.17 -12.62 -18.94
C CYS A 98 -21.44 -13.46 -19.08
N SER A 99 -22.54 -12.86 -19.57
CA SER A 99 -23.78 -13.58 -19.86
C SER A 99 -23.58 -14.71 -20.87
N LYS A 100 -22.85 -14.46 -21.98
CA LYS A 100 -22.52 -15.50 -22.97
C LYS A 100 -21.66 -16.64 -22.43
N LEU A 101 -20.83 -16.35 -21.43
CA LEU A 101 -19.90 -17.31 -20.83
C LEU A 101 -20.44 -17.92 -19.53
N ASN A 102 -21.66 -17.58 -19.12
CA ASN A 102 -22.26 -17.98 -17.84
C ASN A 102 -21.36 -17.62 -16.63
N ILE A 103 -20.82 -16.40 -16.64
CA ILE A 103 -19.98 -15.84 -15.59
C ILE A 103 -20.76 -14.78 -14.82
N HIS A 104 -20.63 -14.80 -13.49
CA HIS A 104 -21.23 -13.77 -12.64
C HIS A 104 -20.53 -12.42 -12.84
N LEU A 105 -21.29 -11.37 -13.18
CA LEU A 105 -20.78 -9.99 -13.24
C LEU A 105 -21.28 -9.18 -12.05
N THR A 106 -20.36 -8.55 -11.32
CA THR A 106 -20.68 -7.44 -10.42
C THR A 106 -20.25 -6.12 -11.03
N TYR A 107 -21.17 -5.17 -11.14
CA TYR A 107 -20.90 -3.82 -11.64
C TYR A 107 -21.19 -2.79 -10.56
N LEU A 108 -20.18 -1.98 -10.24
CA LEU A 108 -20.32 -0.84 -9.35
C LEU A 108 -20.78 0.38 -10.14
N GLY A 109 -22.10 0.54 -10.23
CA GLY A 109 -22.80 1.66 -10.85
C GLY A 109 -22.92 2.87 -9.94
N THR A 110 -23.92 3.72 -10.21
CA THR A 110 -24.12 4.94 -9.44
C THR A 110 -25.60 5.29 -9.29
N GLY A 111 -25.99 5.74 -8.10
CA GLY A 111 -27.30 6.32 -7.82
C GLY A 111 -27.44 7.80 -8.17
N CYS A 112 -26.39 8.43 -8.74
CA CYS A 112 -26.41 9.83 -9.19
C CYS A 112 -27.19 10.03 -10.51
N ILE A 113 -28.27 9.28 -10.69
CA ILE A 113 -29.12 9.20 -11.89
C ILE A 113 -30.58 9.55 -11.58
N PHE A 114 -30.86 9.93 -10.33
CA PHE A 114 -32.17 10.38 -9.86
C PHE A 114 -32.13 11.81 -9.33
N THR A 115 -33.25 12.50 -9.42
CA THR A 115 -33.55 13.78 -8.79
C THR A 115 -34.94 13.72 -8.18
N TYR A 116 -35.15 14.36 -7.03
CA TYR A 116 -36.45 14.43 -6.38
C TYR A 116 -37.56 14.91 -7.33
N ASP A 117 -38.76 14.35 -7.19
CA ASP A 117 -39.95 14.68 -7.98
C ASP A 117 -41.23 14.59 -7.11
N ASN A 118 -42.41 14.65 -7.72
CA ASN A 118 -43.68 14.63 -6.97
C ASN A 118 -43.95 13.30 -6.25
N ASN A 119 -43.38 12.20 -6.73
CA ASN A 119 -43.52 10.87 -6.13
C ASN A 119 -42.39 10.58 -5.14
N HIS A 120 -41.25 11.27 -5.28
CA HIS A 120 -40.06 11.14 -4.45
C HIS A 120 -39.73 12.50 -3.83
N PRO A 121 -40.40 12.89 -2.73
CA PRO A 121 -40.34 14.24 -2.19
C PRO A 121 -38.95 14.60 -1.64
N PHE A 122 -38.58 15.88 -1.76
CA PHE A 122 -37.29 16.38 -1.31
C PHE A 122 -37.11 16.27 0.21
N GLY A 123 -36.00 15.65 0.63
CA GLY A 123 -35.53 15.68 2.01
C GLY A 123 -36.34 14.85 3.00
N GLU A 124 -37.29 14.05 2.52
CA GLU A 124 -38.07 13.14 3.35
C GLU A 124 -37.54 11.71 3.21
N GLU A 125 -37.40 10.97 4.32
CA GLU A 125 -37.06 9.54 4.33
C GLU A 125 -38.30 8.68 4.08
N LYS A 126 -39.08 9.05 3.05
CA LYS A 126 -40.26 8.33 2.59
C LYS A 126 -40.26 8.33 1.07
N ASP A 127 -40.84 7.29 0.47
CA ASP A 127 -40.98 7.16 -0.98
C ASP A 127 -39.64 7.38 -1.71
N GLY A 128 -38.60 6.68 -1.26
CA GLY A 128 -37.28 6.71 -1.90
C GLY A 128 -37.27 5.98 -3.25
N PHE A 129 -36.32 6.33 -4.13
CA PHE A 129 -36.15 5.64 -5.40
C PHE A 129 -35.74 4.19 -5.16
N THR A 130 -36.56 3.26 -5.63
CA THR A 130 -36.36 1.82 -5.55
C THR A 130 -35.47 1.31 -6.69
N GLU A 131 -35.14 0.03 -6.66
CA GLU A 131 -34.36 -0.61 -7.73
C GLU A 131 -35.11 -0.69 -9.07
N ASN A 132 -36.45 -0.58 -9.06
CA ASN A 132 -37.30 -0.64 -10.25
C ASN A 132 -37.53 0.74 -10.90
N ASP A 133 -37.17 1.82 -10.20
CA ASP A 133 -37.42 3.16 -10.72
C ASP A 133 -36.52 3.50 -11.90
N THR A 134 -37.13 4.19 -12.87
CA THR A 134 -36.42 4.62 -14.07
C THR A 134 -35.63 5.90 -13.79
N PRO A 135 -34.35 5.99 -14.18
CA PRO A 135 -33.55 7.19 -14.05
C PRO A 135 -34.25 8.43 -14.61
N ASN A 136 -34.34 9.50 -13.79
CA ASN A 136 -35.02 10.74 -14.13
C ASN A 136 -34.10 11.98 -14.13
N PHE A 137 -32.80 11.83 -13.83
CA PHE A 137 -31.84 12.95 -13.79
C PHE A 137 -30.86 12.96 -14.97
N PHE A 138 -30.96 14.00 -15.79
CA PHE A 138 -30.19 14.17 -17.03
C PHE A 138 -29.40 15.50 -17.09
N GLY A 139 -29.10 16.10 -15.92
CA GLY A 139 -28.45 17.41 -15.82
C GLY A 139 -26.93 17.43 -16.09
N SER A 140 -26.32 16.30 -16.48
CA SER A 140 -24.91 16.22 -16.89
C SER A 140 -24.71 15.14 -17.95
N GLY A 141 -23.71 15.28 -18.82
CA GLY A 141 -23.31 14.23 -19.76
C GLY A 141 -22.99 12.92 -19.04
N TYR A 142 -22.33 13.00 -17.87
CA TYR A 142 -22.07 11.82 -17.02
C TYR A 142 -23.35 11.09 -16.59
N SER A 143 -24.33 11.80 -16.02
CA SER A 143 -25.55 11.19 -15.50
C SER A 143 -26.44 10.64 -16.62
N ILE A 144 -26.47 11.29 -17.78
CA ILE A 144 -27.17 10.77 -18.97
C ILE A 144 -26.64 9.38 -19.34
N VAL A 145 -25.34 9.27 -19.56
CA VAL A 145 -24.70 8.01 -19.97
C VAL A 145 -24.88 6.93 -18.91
N LYS A 146 -24.68 7.26 -17.62
CA LYS A 146 -24.88 6.32 -16.52
C LYS A 146 -26.33 5.88 -16.34
N GLY A 147 -27.31 6.77 -16.52
CA GLY A 147 -28.73 6.44 -16.46
C GLY A 147 -29.14 5.42 -17.53
N PHE A 148 -28.69 5.59 -18.77
CA PHE A 148 -28.93 4.59 -19.81
C PHE A 148 -28.16 3.29 -19.57
N THR A 149 -26.94 3.37 -19.03
CA THR A 149 -26.16 2.18 -18.66
C THR A 149 -26.89 1.35 -17.60
N ASP A 150 -27.41 2.00 -16.56
CA ASP A 150 -28.19 1.34 -15.50
C ASP A 150 -29.42 0.63 -16.07
N ARG A 151 -30.18 1.30 -16.94
CA ARG A 151 -31.33 0.70 -17.64
C ARG A 151 -30.96 -0.52 -18.49
N LEU A 152 -29.83 -0.46 -19.19
CA LEU A 152 -29.36 -1.58 -20.03
C LEU A 152 -28.91 -2.78 -19.19
N LEU A 153 -28.23 -2.53 -18.06
CA LEU A 153 -27.79 -3.60 -17.16
C LEU A 153 -28.96 -4.24 -16.41
N HIS A 154 -30.02 -3.48 -16.14
CA HIS A 154 -31.25 -4.01 -15.56
C HIS A 154 -31.90 -5.07 -16.46
N GLN A 155 -31.75 -4.96 -17.79
CA GLN A 155 -32.22 -5.99 -18.74
C GLN A 155 -31.37 -7.28 -18.72
N LEU A 156 -30.27 -7.30 -17.96
CA LEU A 156 -29.34 -8.43 -17.84
C LEU A 156 -29.26 -8.95 -16.39
N GLU A 157 -30.30 -8.68 -15.59
CA GLU A 157 -30.33 -8.98 -14.15
C GLU A 157 -30.21 -10.46 -13.78
N GLU A 158 -30.42 -11.39 -14.72
CA GLU A 158 -30.21 -12.82 -14.48
C GLU A 158 -28.73 -13.16 -14.20
N ASN A 159 -27.80 -12.40 -14.78
CA ASN A 159 -26.35 -12.66 -14.72
C ASN A 159 -25.54 -11.51 -14.11
N VAL A 160 -26.19 -10.37 -13.86
CA VAL A 160 -25.53 -9.14 -13.41
C VAL A 160 -26.04 -8.71 -12.04
N LEU A 161 -25.10 -8.48 -11.13
CA LEU A 161 -25.29 -7.74 -9.89
C LEU A 161 -24.96 -6.26 -10.15
N ASN A 162 -25.99 -5.42 -10.29
CA ASN A 162 -25.85 -3.98 -10.53
C ASN A 162 -25.97 -3.20 -9.23
N LEU A 163 -24.91 -2.50 -8.82
CA LEU A 163 -24.81 -1.88 -7.51
C LEU A 163 -24.78 -0.35 -7.61
N ARG A 164 -25.82 0.33 -7.12
CA ARG A 164 -25.91 1.79 -7.16
C ARG A 164 -25.28 2.41 -5.91
N ILE A 165 -24.05 2.92 -6.02
CA ILE A 165 -23.42 3.70 -4.94
C ILE A 165 -23.59 5.21 -5.14
N ARG A 166 -23.44 5.98 -4.06
CA ARG A 166 -23.56 7.44 -4.10
C ARG A 166 -22.56 8.09 -3.15
N MET A 167 -21.87 9.14 -3.62
CA MET A 167 -20.99 10.01 -2.80
C MET A 167 -20.12 9.21 -1.79
N PRO A 168 -19.15 8.41 -2.28
CA PRO A 168 -18.40 7.48 -1.45
C PRO A 168 -17.61 8.18 -0.33
N ILE A 169 -17.74 7.65 0.89
CA ILE A 169 -17.05 8.08 2.12
C ILE A 169 -16.11 6.96 2.60
N THR A 170 -14.93 7.33 3.11
CA THR A 170 -13.95 6.40 3.69
C THR A 170 -13.56 6.74 5.13
N ALA A 171 -12.92 5.78 5.80
CA ALA A 171 -12.38 5.92 7.16
C ALA A 171 -11.02 6.64 7.22
N GLU A 172 -10.47 7.03 6.07
CA GLU A 172 -9.19 7.73 5.95
C GLU A 172 -9.35 8.97 5.05
N PRO A 173 -8.72 10.11 5.39
CA PRO A 173 -8.72 11.30 4.54
C PRO A 173 -8.10 11.01 3.17
N ASN A 174 -8.83 11.30 2.09
CA ASN A 174 -8.34 11.13 0.72
C ASN A 174 -8.91 12.22 -0.20
N PRO A 175 -8.17 12.74 -1.19
CA PRO A 175 -8.73 13.73 -2.14
C PRO A 175 -10.00 13.29 -2.88
N ARG A 176 -10.26 11.98 -2.98
CA ARG A 176 -11.47 11.42 -3.59
C ARG A 176 -12.61 11.16 -2.61
N ASP A 177 -12.31 11.08 -1.31
CA ASP A 177 -13.29 10.95 -0.23
C ASP A 177 -14.20 12.18 -0.17
N PHE A 178 -15.49 11.96 0.08
CA PHE A 178 -16.49 13.02 0.07
C PHE A 178 -16.30 14.01 1.22
N ILE A 179 -16.03 13.53 2.44
CA ILE A 179 -15.80 14.39 3.62
C ILE A 179 -14.61 15.31 3.37
N THR A 180 -13.50 14.76 2.87
CA THR A 180 -12.28 15.50 2.54
C THR A 180 -12.49 16.59 1.48
N LYS A 181 -13.45 16.40 0.56
CA LYS A 181 -13.79 17.41 -0.45
C LYS A 181 -14.58 18.55 0.16
N ILE A 182 -15.62 18.24 0.93
CA ILE A 182 -16.51 19.27 1.49
C ILE A 182 -15.79 20.11 2.55
N THR A 183 -14.83 19.56 3.29
CA THR A 183 -14.02 20.35 4.24
C THR A 183 -13.09 21.37 3.58
N LYS A 184 -12.85 21.25 2.26
CA LYS A 184 -12.02 22.18 1.48
C LYS A 184 -12.83 23.20 0.70
N TYR A 185 -14.16 23.07 0.65
CA TYR A 185 -15.00 24.03 -0.05
C TYR A 185 -15.15 25.31 0.76
N GLU A 186 -14.98 26.45 0.11
CA GLU A 186 -15.18 27.76 0.75
C GLU A 186 -16.63 27.95 1.21
N LYS A 187 -17.57 27.35 0.47
CA LYS A 187 -19.02 27.44 0.70
C LYS A 187 -19.73 26.14 0.35
N ILE A 188 -20.79 25.82 1.11
CA ILE A 188 -21.49 24.52 1.11
C ILE A 188 -22.98 24.72 0.79
N CYS A 189 -23.53 23.84 -0.04
CA CYS A 189 -24.98 23.77 -0.26
C CYS A 189 -25.54 22.60 0.57
N ASN A 190 -26.41 22.91 1.53
CA ASN A 190 -26.90 21.93 2.49
C ASN A 190 -28.09 21.14 1.95
N VAL A 191 -27.81 20.08 1.17
CA VAL A 191 -28.85 19.18 0.64
C VAL A 191 -28.71 17.78 1.26
N PRO A 192 -29.78 17.24 1.90
CA PRO A 192 -29.84 15.86 2.37
C PRO A 192 -29.78 14.86 1.20
N ASN A 193 -28.95 13.83 1.35
CA ASN A 193 -28.72 12.84 0.31
C ASN A 193 -28.43 11.45 0.88
N SER A 194 -28.75 10.41 0.10
CA SER A 194 -28.20 9.08 0.34
C SER A 194 -26.70 9.08 0.04
N MET A 195 -25.91 8.37 0.85
CA MET A 195 -24.46 8.27 0.67
C MET A 195 -23.98 6.85 1.00
N THR A 196 -22.80 6.50 0.51
CA THR A 196 -22.20 5.16 0.63
C THR A 196 -20.93 5.25 1.47
N VAL A 197 -20.94 4.66 2.66
CA VAL A 197 -19.74 4.48 3.47
C VAL A 197 -19.04 3.18 3.04
N LEU A 198 -17.95 3.31 2.28
CA LEU A 198 -17.27 2.19 1.62
C LEU A 198 -16.78 1.09 2.57
N PRO A 199 -16.20 1.40 3.76
CA PRO A 199 -15.79 0.38 4.73
C PRO A 199 -16.93 -0.54 5.19
N VAL A 200 -18.18 -0.05 5.18
CA VAL A 200 -19.38 -0.84 5.52
C VAL A 200 -19.87 -1.63 4.30
N ILE A 201 -19.91 -0.98 3.14
CA ILE A 201 -20.59 -1.50 1.95
C ILE A 201 -19.74 -2.50 1.16
N LEU A 202 -18.43 -2.28 1.00
CA LEU A 202 -17.59 -3.17 0.18
C LEU A 202 -17.51 -4.63 0.71
N PRO A 203 -17.44 -4.89 2.02
CA PRO A 203 -17.55 -6.27 2.54
C PRO A 203 -18.87 -6.95 2.15
N ILE A 204 -19.97 -6.21 2.15
CA ILE A 204 -21.29 -6.72 1.75
C ILE A 204 -21.31 -7.08 0.28
N VAL A 205 -20.69 -6.27 -0.58
CA VAL A 205 -20.53 -6.58 -2.02
C VAL A 205 -19.82 -7.92 -2.23
N ILE A 206 -18.74 -8.18 -1.48
CA ILE A 206 -18.02 -9.46 -1.56
C ILE A 206 -18.90 -10.63 -1.09
N ASP A 207 -19.68 -10.45 -0.02
CA ASP A 207 -20.60 -11.48 0.44
C ASP A 207 -21.73 -11.77 -0.57
N MET A 208 -22.30 -10.73 -1.20
CA MET A 208 -23.29 -10.88 -2.27
C MET A 208 -22.72 -11.64 -3.48
N MET A 209 -21.47 -11.36 -3.84
CA MET A 209 -20.75 -12.13 -4.87
C MET A 209 -20.60 -13.60 -4.49
N CYS A 210 -20.14 -13.90 -3.27
CA CYS A 210 -20.03 -15.26 -2.78
C CYS A 210 -21.38 -16.02 -2.83
N LYS A 211 -22.49 -15.30 -2.63
CA LYS A 211 -23.86 -15.82 -2.72
C LYS A 211 -24.43 -15.85 -4.15
N ASN A 212 -23.63 -15.47 -5.16
CA ASN A 212 -24.05 -15.30 -6.57
C ASN A 212 -25.33 -14.47 -6.73
N LYS A 213 -25.52 -13.45 -5.88
CA LYS A 213 -26.69 -12.57 -5.93
C LYS A 213 -26.69 -11.78 -7.23
N THR A 214 -27.83 -11.65 -7.90
CA THR A 214 -27.97 -10.84 -9.10
C THR A 214 -29.12 -9.83 -8.95
N GLY A 215 -29.31 -8.98 -9.97
CA GLY A 215 -30.24 -7.87 -9.95
C GLY A 215 -29.64 -6.55 -9.50
N THR A 216 -30.48 -5.52 -9.50
CA THR A 216 -30.09 -4.18 -9.04
C THR A 216 -30.23 -4.08 -7.51
N TYR A 217 -29.33 -3.33 -6.86
CA TYR A 217 -29.39 -2.94 -5.44
C TYR A 217 -28.97 -1.49 -5.24
N ASN A 218 -29.70 -0.77 -4.40
CA ASN A 218 -29.29 0.53 -3.88
C ASN A 218 -28.25 0.36 -2.76
N MET A 219 -26.98 0.55 -3.06
CA MET A 219 -25.84 0.33 -2.15
C MET A 219 -25.45 1.60 -1.39
N THR A 220 -26.41 2.18 -0.67
CA THR A 220 -26.21 3.31 0.25
C THR A 220 -26.54 2.88 1.67
N ASN A 221 -25.95 3.55 2.67
CA ASN A 221 -26.39 3.36 4.05
C ASN A 221 -27.83 3.88 4.21
N PRO A 222 -28.66 3.26 5.09
CA PRO A 222 -30.03 3.70 5.31
C PRO A 222 -30.13 5.15 5.80
N GLY A 223 -31.12 5.88 5.28
CA GLY A 223 -31.41 7.26 5.68
C GLY A 223 -30.73 8.35 4.84
N LEU A 224 -30.98 9.59 5.23
CA LEU A 224 -30.44 10.80 4.61
C LEU A 224 -29.44 11.49 5.54
N ILE A 225 -28.40 12.07 4.94
CA ILE A 225 -27.48 12.95 5.64
C ILE A 225 -27.24 14.21 4.81
N SER A 226 -27.27 15.35 5.48
CA SER A 226 -26.97 16.65 4.88
C SER A 226 -25.48 16.99 5.01
N HIS A 227 -25.02 17.94 4.20
CA HIS A 227 -23.61 18.34 4.25
C HIS A 227 -23.27 19.02 5.58
N ASN A 228 -24.19 19.80 6.15
CA ASN A 228 -24.00 20.44 7.44
C ASN A 228 -23.90 19.42 8.57
N GLU A 229 -24.74 18.38 8.59
CA GLU A 229 -24.65 17.33 9.60
C GLU A 229 -23.27 16.65 9.58
N ILE A 230 -22.70 16.38 8.39
CA ILE A 230 -21.35 15.83 8.26
C ILE A 230 -20.31 16.82 8.80
N LEU A 231 -20.41 18.11 8.46
CA LEU A 231 -19.44 19.12 8.88
C LEU A 231 -19.55 19.45 10.38
N GLU A 232 -20.75 19.36 10.96
CA GLU A 232 -20.98 19.40 12.40
C GLU A 232 -20.27 18.23 13.09
N MET A 233 -20.46 16.99 12.60
CA MET A 233 -19.76 15.82 13.13
C MET A 233 -18.24 15.94 12.95
N TYR A 234 -17.77 16.46 11.81
CA TYR A 234 -16.34 16.69 11.57
C TYR A 234 -15.77 17.71 12.54
N LYS A 235 -16.48 18.81 12.79
CA LYS A 235 -16.09 19.81 13.78
C LYS A 235 -16.07 19.22 15.20
N GLU A 236 -17.07 18.43 15.56
CA GLU A 236 -17.17 17.79 16.86
C GLU A 236 -16.04 16.78 17.10
N ILE A 237 -15.77 15.92 16.12
CA ILE A 237 -14.93 14.73 16.30
C ILE A 237 -13.49 14.96 15.83
N VAL A 238 -13.28 15.69 14.73
CA VAL A 238 -12.01 15.80 14.02
C VAL A 238 -11.29 17.10 14.33
N ASP A 239 -11.94 18.24 14.09
CA ASP A 239 -11.35 19.58 14.25
C ASP A 239 -12.34 20.58 14.88
N PRO A 240 -12.29 20.79 16.21
CA PRO A 240 -13.16 21.74 16.91
C PRO A 240 -13.05 23.19 16.44
N THR A 241 -11.96 23.55 15.75
CA THR A 241 -11.74 24.91 15.23
C THR A 241 -12.31 25.11 13.82
N PHE A 242 -12.77 24.03 13.18
CA PHE A 242 -13.30 24.07 11.83
C PHE A 242 -14.55 24.96 11.70
N SER A 243 -14.66 25.67 10.58
CA SER A 243 -15.81 26.51 10.25
C SER A 243 -16.08 26.51 8.74
N TRP A 244 -17.34 26.69 8.35
CA TRP A 244 -17.76 26.76 6.95
C TRP A 244 -18.86 27.81 6.76
N LYS A 245 -19.15 28.13 5.50
CA LYS A 245 -20.23 29.04 5.10
C LYS A 245 -21.21 28.32 4.18
N ASN A 246 -22.49 28.69 4.24
CA ASN A 246 -23.52 28.10 3.38
C ASN A 246 -23.83 28.96 2.14
N PHE A 247 -24.31 28.31 1.09
CA PHE A 247 -24.90 28.89 -0.11
C PHE A 247 -26.40 28.53 -0.20
N SER A 248 -27.15 29.37 -0.92
CA SER A 248 -28.44 28.98 -1.49
C SER A 248 -28.24 28.10 -2.73
N ILE A 249 -29.23 27.27 -3.08
CA ILE A 249 -29.22 26.43 -4.29
C ILE A 249 -29.05 27.28 -5.56
N GLU A 250 -29.66 28.47 -5.60
CA GLU A 250 -29.57 29.40 -6.73
C GLU A 250 -28.14 29.95 -6.93
N GLU A 251 -27.42 30.23 -5.84
CA GLU A 251 -26.02 30.66 -5.91
C GLU A 251 -25.10 29.53 -6.36
N GLN A 252 -25.37 28.29 -5.91
CA GLN A 252 -24.61 27.11 -6.33
C GLN A 252 -24.77 26.84 -7.84
N ASN A 253 -25.99 26.91 -8.36
CA ASN A 253 -26.29 26.66 -9.76
C ASN A 253 -25.64 27.70 -10.71
N LYS A 254 -25.36 28.91 -10.24
CA LYS A 254 -24.63 29.94 -11.01
C LYS A 254 -23.14 29.65 -11.16
N ILE A 255 -22.57 28.81 -10.29
CA ILE A 255 -21.13 28.53 -10.23
C ILE A 255 -20.79 27.20 -10.93
N LEU A 256 -21.72 26.26 -10.95
CA LEU A 256 -21.49 24.92 -11.50
C LEU A 256 -21.63 24.87 -13.01
N SER A 257 -20.81 24.03 -13.64
CA SER A 257 -20.86 23.68 -15.06
C SER A 257 -22.09 22.85 -15.45
N SER A 258 -22.69 22.17 -14.46
CA SER A 258 -23.76 21.17 -14.62
C SER A 258 -24.54 21.04 -13.30
N GLU A 259 -25.79 20.57 -13.40
CA GLU A 259 -26.64 20.34 -12.23
C GLU A 259 -26.12 19.18 -11.38
N ARG A 260 -26.53 19.12 -10.11
CA ARG A 260 -26.20 18.02 -9.20
C ARG A 260 -27.43 17.15 -8.94
N SER A 261 -27.28 15.85 -9.15
CA SER A 261 -28.25 14.85 -8.69
C SER A 261 -28.37 14.92 -7.18
N ASN A 262 -29.58 15.05 -6.65
CA ASN A 262 -29.90 14.88 -5.24
C ASN A 262 -31.09 13.93 -5.10
N ASN A 263 -30.97 12.90 -4.27
CA ASN A 263 -32.03 11.91 -4.11
C ASN A 263 -31.91 11.13 -2.79
N TYR A 264 -33.03 10.49 -2.45
CA TYR A 264 -33.15 9.44 -1.45
C TYR A 264 -33.30 8.10 -2.18
N LEU A 265 -32.37 7.16 -1.97
CA LEU A 265 -32.50 5.78 -2.45
C LEU A 265 -33.13 4.93 -1.35
N ASP A 266 -34.18 4.19 -1.71
CA ASP A 266 -34.78 3.21 -0.80
C ASP A 266 -33.79 2.05 -0.60
N THR A 267 -33.54 1.70 0.68
CA THR A 267 -32.59 0.64 1.06
C THR A 267 -33.28 -0.56 1.70
N THR A 268 -34.62 -0.62 1.69
CA THR A 268 -35.42 -1.69 2.31
C THR A 268 -35.00 -3.07 1.81
N LYS A 269 -34.74 -3.20 0.49
CA LYS A 269 -34.23 -4.44 -0.10
C LYS A 269 -32.88 -4.84 0.50
N LEU A 270 -31.93 -3.91 0.57
CA LEU A 270 -30.60 -4.16 1.12
C LEU A 270 -30.66 -4.51 2.62
N VAL A 271 -31.41 -3.73 3.41
CA VAL A 271 -31.56 -3.92 4.86
C VAL A 271 -32.26 -5.23 5.19
N SER A 272 -33.21 -5.68 4.35
CA SER A 272 -33.88 -6.97 4.56
C SER A 272 -32.92 -8.16 4.51
N GLU A 273 -31.83 -8.05 3.73
CA GLU A 273 -30.80 -9.09 3.63
C GLU A 273 -29.63 -8.87 4.60
N TYR A 274 -29.39 -7.61 4.98
CA TYR A 274 -28.28 -7.18 5.83
C TYR A 274 -28.80 -6.20 6.91
N PRO A 275 -29.48 -6.70 7.96
CA PRO A 275 -30.15 -5.87 8.95
C PRO A 275 -29.19 -5.07 9.85
N ASP A 276 -27.93 -5.51 9.94
CA ASP A 276 -26.90 -4.88 10.79
C ASP A 276 -26.20 -3.69 10.11
N ILE A 277 -26.62 -3.28 8.90
CA ILE A 277 -26.06 -2.10 8.24
C ILE A 277 -26.41 -0.87 9.08
N PRO A 278 -25.41 -0.11 9.56
CA PRO A 278 -25.68 1.14 10.27
C PRO A 278 -26.30 2.17 9.33
N ASP A 279 -27.22 2.97 9.86
CA ASP A 279 -27.73 4.16 9.18
C ASP A 279 -26.58 5.12 8.81
N ILE A 280 -26.84 5.99 7.85
CA ILE A 280 -25.79 6.85 7.29
C ILE A 280 -25.15 7.77 8.33
N LYS A 281 -25.89 8.26 9.34
CA LYS A 281 -25.36 9.17 10.36
C LYS A 281 -24.43 8.42 11.30
N THR A 282 -24.83 7.23 11.75
CA THR A 282 -23.99 6.33 12.55
C THR A 282 -22.74 5.91 11.78
N ALA A 283 -22.89 5.52 10.50
CA ALA A 283 -21.78 5.09 9.67
C ALA A 283 -20.74 6.21 9.44
N VAL A 284 -21.19 7.44 9.17
CA VAL A 284 -20.30 8.60 9.02
C VAL A 284 -19.60 8.94 10.32
N ARG A 285 -20.31 8.94 11.46
CA ARG A 285 -19.71 9.17 12.78
C ARG A 285 -18.59 8.16 13.07
N ASN A 286 -18.84 6.87 12.85
CA ASN A 286 -17.83 5.82 13.03
C ASN A 286 -16.59 6.06 12.13
N CYS A 287 -16.78 6.53 10.89
CA CYS A 287 -15.67 6.90 10.01
C CYS A 287 -14.88 8.13 10.52
N LEU A 288 -15.56 9.14 11.04
CA LEU A 288 -14.90 10.32 11.59
C LEU A 288 -14.12 10.00 12.87
N GLU A 289 -14.64 9.10 13.72
CA GLU A 289 -13.90 8.63 14.91
C GLU A 289 -12.60 7.92 14.53
N SER A 290 -12.55 7.23 13.38
CA SER A 290 -11.29 6.68 12.87
C SER A 290 -10.29 7.74 12.37
N TYR A 291 -10.71 8.96 11.99
CA TYR A 291 -9.78 10.02 11.57
C TYR A 291 -8.87 10.47 12.73
N ASN A 292 -9.40 10.42 13.96
CA ASN A 292 -8.73 10.92 15.15
C ASN A 292 -8.24 9.83 16.10
N LYS A 293 -8.25 8.55 15.69
CA LYS A 293 -7.62 7.52 16.51
C LYS A 293 -6.13 7.82 16.60
N PRO A 294 -5.60 8.14 17.80
CA PRO A 294 -4.17 8.31 17.95
C PRO A 294 -3.51 6.99 17.55
N PRO A 295 -2.31 7.05 16.95
CA PRO A 295 -1.57 5.85 16.60
C PRO A 295 -1.49 4.91 17.80
N THR A 296 -2.01 3.69 17.62
CA THR A 296 -2.03 2.65 18.65
C THR A 296 -0.63 2.07 18.83
N THR A 297 0.18 2.10 17.77
CA THR A 297 1.55 1.61 17.76
C THR A 297 2.51 2.77 17.56
N ARG A 298 3.54 2.87 18.41
CA ARG A 298 4.51 3.98 18.39
C ARG A 298 5.90 3.39 18.26
N ILE A 299 6.51 3.55 17.09
CA ILE A 299 7.72 2.82 16.70
C ILE A 299 8.91 3.77 16.68
N LEU A 300 9.92 3.46 17.49
CA LEU A 300 11.25 4.03 17.32
C LEU A 300 11.98 3.26 16.22
N VAL A 301 12.23 3.92 15.09
CA VAL A 301 13.05 3.40 14.00
C VAL A 301 14.44 4.02 14.15
N THR A 302 15.46 3.22 14.44
CA THR A 302 16.84 3.73 14.42
C THR A 302 17.46 3.50 13.05
N GLY A 303 18.23 4.43 12.50
CA GLY A 303 18.87 4.27 11.19
C GLY A 303 17.88 4.44 10.03
N GLY A 304 16.77 5.16 10.27
CA GLY A 304 15.68 5.31 9.31
C GLY A 304 15.97 6.26 8.15
N CYS A 305 17.10 6.99 8.15
CA CYS A 305 17.57 7.74 6.98
C CYS A 305 18.53 6.93 6.11
N GLY A 306 18.93 5.72 6.52
CA GLY A 306 19.69 4.77 5.71
C GLY A 306 18.83 4.08 4.64
N PHE A 307 19.43 3.17 3.87
CA PHE A 307 18.78 2.48 2.75
C PHE A 307 17.51 1.70 3.16
N ILE A 308 17.63 0.63 3.94
CA ILE A 308 16.48 -0.22 4.32
C ILE A 308 15.53 0.56 5.24
N GLY A 309 16.10 1.30 6.21
CA GLY A 309 15.34 2.08 7.17
C GLY A 309 14.42 3.12 6.51
N SER A 310 14.90 3.87 5.51
CA SER A 310 14.08 4.87 4.82
C SER A 310 12.95 4.25 4.00
N ASN A 311 13.21 3.13 3.33
CA ASN A 311 12.16 2.38 2.63
C ASN A 311 11.10 1.87 3.61
N PHE A 312 11.50 1.39 4.80
CA PHE A 312 10.57 0.98 5.84
C PHE A 312 9.74 2.16 6.35
N VAL A 313 10.37 3.31 6.65
CA VAL A 313 9.68 4.53 7.08
C VAL A 313 8.66 4.99 6.04
N ASN A 314 9.08 5.11 4.77
CA ASN A 314 8.20 5.53 3.67
C ASN A 314 7.03 4.57 3.47
N TYR A 315 7.29 3.27 3.58
CA TYR A 315 6.25 2.25 3.50
C TYR A 315 5.29 2.35 4.68
N ALA A 316 5.80 2.37 5.92
CA ALA A 316 5.02 2.31 7.15
C ALA A 316 4.09 3.52 7.28
N VAL A 317 4.60 4.74 7.11
CA VAL A 317 3.79 5.96 7.27
C VAL A 317 2.63 6.03 6.26
N LYS A 318 2.82 5.47 5.06
CA LYS A 318 1.77 5.46 4.02
C LYS A 318 0.74 4.34 4.20
N ASN A 319 1.16 3.18 4.71
CA ASN A 319 0.32 1.97 4.74
C ASN A 319 -0.25 1.65 6.13
N ARG A 320 0.29 2.26 7.20
CA ARG A 320 -0.09 2.06 8.60
C ARG A 320 -0.39 3.41 9.26
N PRO A 321 -1.56 4.03 8.97
CA PRO A 321 -1.98 5.26 9.63
C PRO A 321 -2.22 5.06 11.14
N ASP A 322 -2.35 3.82 11.59
CA ASP A 322 -2.38 3.42 13.00
C ASP A 322 -1.00 3.48 13.69
N TRP A 323 0.08 3.74 12.95
CA TRP A 323 1.45 3.80 13.46
C TRP A 323 2.01 5.22 13.50
N LEU A 324 2.69 5.56 14.60
CA LEU A 324 3.57 6.72 14.69
C LEU A 324 5.00 6.26 14.52
N ILE A 325 5.71 6.83 13.55
CA ILE A 325 7.11 6.54 13.28
C ILE A 325 7.98 7.66 13.83
N VAL A 326 8.82 7.34 14.82
CA VAL A 326 9.87 8.21 15.34
C VAL A 326 11.20 7.71 14.80
N ASN A 327 11.76 8.41 13.82
CA ASN A 327 13.00 8.07 13.16
C ASN A 327 14.19 8.77 13.85
N LEU A 328 15.07 7.97 14.47
CA LEU A 328 16.33 8.41 15.07
C LEU A 328 17.49 8.01 14.16
N ASP A 329 18.25 8.97 13.65
CA ASP A 329 19.40 8.69 12.80
C ASP A 329 20.59 9.60 13.13
N ALA A 330 21.79 9.03 13.12
CA ALA A 330 23.04 9.76 13.38
C ALA A 330 23.57 10.49 12.13
N MET A 331 22.90 10.34 10.98
CA MET A 331 23.20 11.03 9.73
C MET A 331 24.63 10.80 9.23
N TYR A 332 25.10 9.56 9.33
CA TYR A 332 26.38 9.13 8.75
C TYR A 332 26.35 9.10 7.21
N TYR A 333 27.50 8.80 6.59
CA TYR A 333 27.74 9.01 5.16
C TYR A 333 26.70 8.41 4.21
N CYS A 334 26.06 7.30 4.59
CA CYS A 334 25.06 6.61 3.76
C CYS A 334 23.60 6.99 4.09
N ALA A 335 23.39 7.89 5.05
CA ALA A 335 22.09 8.40 5.46
C ALA A 335 21.79 9.73 4.76
N SER A 336 20.51 9.93 4.41
CA SER A 336 20.04 11.17 3.80
C SER A 336 18.58 11.40 4.13
N GLN A 337 18.23 12.60 4.60
CA GLN A 337 16.82 12.96 4.80
C GLN A 337 16.04 12.98 3.48
N TYR A 338 16.73 13.14 2.33
CA TYR A 338 16.11 13.03 1.01
C TYR A 338 15.63 11.61 0.66
N HIS A 339 16.07 10.59 1.41
CA HIS A 339 15.52 9.25 1.28
C HIS A 339 14.09 9.15 1.81
N ILE A 340 13.66 10.08 2.67
CA ILE A 340 12.28 10.14 3.17
C ILE A 340 11.44 10.95 2.20
N ASP A 341 10.33 10.38 1.74
CA ASP A 341 9.46 11.03 0.76
C ASP A 341 8.89 12.35 1.30
N LYS A 342 8.76 13.37 0.44
CA LYS A 342 8.28 14.70 0.86
C LYS A 342 6.93 14.65 1.57
N GLU A 343 6.03 13.79 1.11
CA GLU A 343 4.71 13.60 1.73
C GLU A 343 4.78 12.94 3.12
N VAL A 344 5.80 12.11 3.35
CA VAL A 344 6.08 11.46 4.64
C VAL A 344 6.69 12.47 5.61
N GLN A 345 7.60 13.34 5.15
CA GLN A 345 8.21 14.37 5.99
C GLN A 345 7.19 15.32 6.62
N THR A 346 6.07 15.59 5.93
CA THR A 346 4.99 16.45 6.43
C THR A 346 3.86 15.68 7.11
N ASN A 347 3.95 14.36 7.22
CA ASN A 347 2.89 13.54 7.79
C ASN A 347 2.89 13.66 9.33
N PRO A 348 1.73 13.88 9.99
CA PRO A 348 1.66 13.96 11.46
C PRO A 348 2.11 12.69 12.18
N ASN A 349 2.10 11.53 11.49
CA ASN A 349 2.57 10.25 12.01
C ASN A 349 4.06 9.99 11.77
N TYR A 350 4.82 11.01 11.37
CA TYR A 350 6.27 10.93 11.21
C TYR A 350 6.98 12.01 12.03
N VAL A 351 8.00 11.60 12.77
CA VAL A 351 8.87 12.51 13.52
C VAL A 351 10.32 12.11 13.24
N PHE A 352 11.13 13.06 12.78
CA PHE A 352 12.57 12.87 12.63
C PHE A 352 13.32 13.47 13.82
N ILE A 353 14.34 12.75 14.29
CA ILE A 353 15.26 13.18 15.34
C ILE A 353 16.68 12.82 14.89
N GLU A 354 17.53 13.83 14.75
CA GLU A 354 18.95 13.61 14.49
C GLU A 354 19.67 13.33 15.81
N GLY A 355 20.39 12.21 15.89
CA GLY A 355 21.10 11.81 17.09
C GLY A 355 21.64 10.38 17.04
N ASN A 356 22.53 10.06 17.97
CA ASN A 356 23.18 8.75 18.02
C ASN A 356 22.53 7.85 19.08
N ILE A 357 22.33 6.57 18.77
CA ILE A 357 21.79 5.58 19.71
C ILE A 357 22.66 5.36 20.96
N ARG A 358 23.93 5.79 20.91
CA ARG A 358 24.86 5.74 22.05
C ARG A 358 24.62 6.86 23.06
N ASP A 359 23.78 7.83 22.75
CA ASP A 359 23.31 8.84 23.69
C ASP A 359 22.10 8.30 24.46
N SER A 360 22.39 7.72 25.62
CA SER A 360 21.37 7.10 26.48
C SER A 360 20.36 8.10 27.03
N GLU A 361 20.74 9.37 27.22
CA GLU A 361 19.81 10.40 27.70
C GLU A 361 18.80 10.76 26.61
N LEU A 362 19.29 10.97 25.38
CA LEU A 362 18.44 11.21 24.22
C LEU A 362 17.48 10.04 23.98
N VAL A 363 17.99 8.80 23.94
CA VAL A 363 17.16 7.60 23.72
C VAL A 363 16.09 7.48 24.81
N SER A 364 16.46 7.63 26.09
CA SER A 364 15.51 7.57 27.20
C SER A 364 14.44 8.66 27.14
N HIS A 365 14.84 9.88 26.74
CA HIS A 365 13.92 10.99 26.50
C HIS A 365 12.94 10.68 25.36
N ILE A 366 13.41 10.12 24.25
CA ILE A 366 12.56 9.73 23.11
C ILE A 366 11.55 8.67 23.53
N LEU A 367 12.02 7.60 24.17
CA LEU A 367 11.17 6.50 24.64
C LEU A 367 10.02 7.02 25.52
N THR A 368 10.35 7.90 26.48
CA THR A 368 9.39 8.45 27.44
C THR A 368 8.46 9.50 26.83
N SER A 369 9.01 10.52 26.17
CA SER A 369 8.23 11.67 25.65
C SER A 369 7.29 11.28 24.52
N ARG A 370 7.65 10.25 23.73
CA ARG A 370 6.84 9.78 22.60
C ARG A 370 5.98 8.57 22.93
N ASN A 371 6.06 8.05 24.17
CA ASN A 371 5.39 6.83 24.60
C ASN A 371 5.62 5.67 23.63
N ILE A 372 6.89 5.41 23.29
CA ILE A 372 7.24 4.36 22.34
C ILE A 372 6.72 3.01 22.88
N THR A 373 6.18 2.17 21.99
CA THR A 373 5.75 0.81 22.32
C THR A 373 6.59 -0.23 21.56
N HIS A 374 7.18 0.15 20.43
CA HIS A 374 7.95 -0.77 19.59
C HIS A 374 9.28 -0.13 19.17
N VAL A 375 10.31 -0.96 18.98
CA VAL A 375 11.58 -0.52 18.41
C VAL A 375 11.91 -1.40 17.22
N ILE A 376 12.35 -0.80 16.11
CA ILE A 376 13.00 -1.50 15.00
C ILE A 376 14.37 -0.90 14.75
N HIS A 377 15.40 -1.72 14.94
CA HIS A 377 16.77 -1.27 15.06
C HIS A 377 17.57 -1.59 13.78
N PHE A 378 17.60 -0.64 12.83
CA PHE A 378 18.41 -0.72 11.61
C PHE A 378 19.81 -0.10 11.73
N ALA A 379 20.00 0.84 12.67
CA ALA A 379 21.24 1.60 12.79
C ALA A 379 22.45 0.67 12.99
N ALA A 380 23.37 0.68 12.03
CA ALA A 380 24.60 -0.09 12.05
C ALA A 380 25.60 0.46 11.03
N GLN A 381 26.89 0.28 11.32
CA GLN A 381 27.95 0.34 10.32
C GLN A 381 27.88 -0.91 9.44
N SER A 382 27.87 -0.75 8.11
CA SER A 382 27.55 -1.82 7.16
C SER A 382 28.55 -2.03 6.01
N HIS A 383 29.64 -1.26 5.95
CA HIS A 383 30.62 -1.38 4.87
C HIS A 383 31.71 -2.41 5.20
N VAL A 384 31.53 -3.66 4.77
CA VAL A 384 32.47 -4.78 5.05
C VAL A 384 33.94 -4.40 4.82
N GLN A 385 34.28 -3.76 3.70
CA GLN A 385 35.67 -3.39 3.41
C GLN A 385 36.26 -2.37 4.39
N ASN A 386 35.44 -1.49 4.97
CA ASN A 386 35.90 -0.51 5.95
C ASN A 386 36.15 -1.19 7.31
N SER A 387 35.42 -2.27 7.62
CA SER A 387 35.58 -3.00 8.86
C SER A 387 36.96 -3.68 9.02
N PHE A 388 37.65 -3.98 7.92
CA PHE A 388 39.03 -4.48 7.97
C PHE A 388 40.06 -3.40 8.31
N LYS A 389 39.75 -2.13 8.03
CA LYS A 389 40.63 -0.98 8.32
C LYS A 389 40.33 -0.36 9.67
N ASP A 390 39.06 -0.34 10.06
CA ASP A 390 38.55 0.26 11.29
C ASP A 390 37.47 -0.63 11.91
N ALA A 391 37.90 -1.72 12.56
CA ALA A 391 36.99 -2.63 13.26
C ALA A 391 36.42 -2.00 14.55
N GLU A 392 37.12 -1.05 15.15
CA GLU A 392 36.73 -0.41 16.41
C GLU A 392 35.40 0.35 16.26
N THR A 393 35.24 1.13 15.19
CA THR A 393 33.99 1.85 14.90
C THR A 393 32.80 0.88 14.75
N PHE A 394 33.01 -0.29 14.16
CA PHE A 394 31.96 -1.31 14.03
C PHE A 394 31.56 -1.91 15.38
N VAL A 395 32.52 -2.17 16.28
CA VAL A 395 32.21 -2.63 17.65
C VAL A 395 31.48 -1.55 18.43
N ASN A 396 31.94 -0.30 18.35
CA ASN A 396 31.35 0.83 19.05
C ASN A 396 29.90 1.11 18.62
N ASP A 397 29.62 1.08 17.33
CA ASP A 397 28.29 1.42 16.83
C ASP A 397 27.35 0.20 16.82
N ASN A 398 27.82 -0.96 16.39
CA ASN A 398 26.96 -2.14 16.27
C ASN A 398 26.78 -2.86 17.61
N VAL A 399 27.83 -3.03 18.41
CA VAL A 399 27.73 -3.80 19.68
C VAL A 399 27.37 -2.88 20.83
N LEU A 400 28.22 -1.87 21.11
CA LEU A 400 28.00 -0.95 22.23
C LEU A 400 26.75 -0.09 22.01
N GLY A 401 26.50 0.38 20.78
CA GLY A 401 25.26 1.09 20.44
C GLY A 401 24.01 0.26 20.69
N THR A 402 23.97 -0.99 20.23
CA THR A 402 22.85 -1.90 20.51
C THR A 402 22.70 -2.17 22.02
N GLN A 403 23.80 -2.39 22.75
CA GLN A 403 23.74 -2.62 24.20
C GLN A 403 23.16 -1.42 24.96
N LYS A 404 23.58 -0.19 24.63
CA LYS A 404 23.02 1.03 25.22
C LYS A 404 21.53 1.20 24.93
N LEU A 405 21.11 0.91 23.70
CA LEU A 405 19.70 0.94 23.33
C LEU A 405 18.88 -0.09 24.10
N LEU A 406 19.38 -1.33 24.22
CA LEU A 406 18.74 -2.39 25.02
C LEU A 406 18.62 -1.99 26.50
N GLU A 407 19.62 -1.32 27.05
CA GLU A 407 19.62 -0.82 28.41
C GLU A 407 18.52 0.25 28.63
N CYS A 408 18.42 1.24 27.74
CA CYS A 408 17.34 2.23 27.79
C CYS A 408 15.95 1.57 27.66
N VAL A 409 15.81 0.55 26.81
CA VAL A 409 14.57 -0.22 26.65
C VAL A 409 14.22 -0.97 27.93
N ARG A 410 15.21 -1.60 28.58
CA ARG A 410 15.06 -2.31 29.85
C ARG A 410 14.54 -1.38 30.95
N ASP A 411 15.09 -0.19 31.06
CA ASP A 411 14.69 0.79 32.08
C ASP A 411 13.29 1.36 31.82
N TYR A 412 12.92 1.53 30.55
CA TYR A 412 11.64 2.12 30.15
C TYR A 412 10.44 1.18 30.33
N LYS A 413 10.62 -0.15 30.24
CA LYS A 413 9.63 -1.21 30.60
C LYS A 413 8.28 -1.23 29.87
N LYS A 414 8.04 -0.34 28.89
CA LYS A 414 6.78 -0.29 28.11
C LYS A 414 6.92 -0.80 26.67
N ILE A 415 8.10 -1.31 26.29
CA ILE A 415 8.28 -1.91 24.96
C ILE A 415 7.54 -3.23 24.91
N GLU A 416 6.76 -3.41 23.84
CA GLU A 416 6.00 -4.61 23.52
C GLU A 416 6.75 -5.50 22.53
N LYS A 417 7.50 -4.91 21.59
CA LYS A 417 8.41 -5.62 20.67
C LYS A 417 9.66 -4.81 20.34
N PHE A 418 10.80 -5.47 20.34
CA PHE A 418 12.10 -4.94 19.92
C PHE A 418 12.63 -5.80 18.76
N VAL A 419 12.59 -5.29 17.53
CA VAL A 419 13.09 -5.99 16.34
C VAL A 419 14.54 -5.56 16.07
N HIS A 420 15.49 -6.47 16.29
CA HIS A 420 16.90 -6.27 15.94
C HIS A 420 17.16 -6.74 14.51
N VAL A 421 17.60 -5.84 13.64
CA VAL A 421 17.87 -6.15 12.23
C VAL A 421 19.31 -6.56 12.04
N SER A 422 19.52 -7.81 11.65
CA SER A 422 20.82 -8.42 11.37
C SER A 422 20.90 -8.97 9.95
N THR A 423 21.92 -9.78 9.67
CA THR A 423 22.32 -10.23 8.33
C THR A 423 22.61 -11.72 8.32
N ASP A 424 22.43 -12.38 7.17
CA ASP A 424 22.86 -13.76 6.96
C ASP A 424 24.37 -13.99 7.08
N GLU A 425 25.21 -12.94 6.94
CA GLU A 425 26.66 -13.02 7.13
C GLU A 425 27.06 -13.53 8.52
N VAL A 426 26.17 -13.44 9.53
CA VAL A 426 26.45 -13.97 10.87
C VAL A 426 26.55 -15.50 10.90
N TYR A 427 25.98 -16.20 9.93
CA TYR A 427 26.09 -17.66 9.80
C TYR A 427 27.43 -18.10 9.17
N GLY A 428 28.16 -17.17 8.55
CA GLY A 428 29.30 -17.46 7.67
C GLY A 428 28.90 -18.22 6.41
N GLU A 429 29.89 -18.83 5.76
CA GLU A 429 29.72 -19.56 4.50
C GLU A 429 28.72 -20.72 4.60
N ALA A 430 27.92 -20.88 3.53
CA ALA A 430 27.00 -21.98 3.32
C ALA A 430 27.30 -22.71 2.00
N VAL A 431 27.94 -23.88 2.07
CA VAL A 431 28.34 -24.65 0.89
C VAL A 431 27.16 -25.47 0.34
N ASP A 432 26.64 -26.42 1.13
CA ASP A 432 25.69 -27.43 0.64
C ASP A 432 24.29 -27.37 1.27
N LYS A 433 24.13 -26.77 2.45
CA LYS A 433 22.88 -26.77 3.21
C LYS A 433 22.40 -25.36 3.51
N LYS A 434 21.09 -25.15 3.38
CA LYS A 434 20.42 -23.94 3.88
C LYS A 434 20.69 -23.78 5.37
N LYS A 435 21.14 -22.59 5.76
CA LYS A 435 21.15 -22.18 7.16
C LYS A 435 19.72 -21.86 7.58
N THR A 436 19.34 -22.38 8.73
CA THR A 436 18.08 -22.08 9.42
C THR A 436 18.38 -21.18 10.62
N GLU A 437 17.34 -20.67 11.26
CA GLU A 437 17.46 -19.83 12.46
C GLU A 437 18.19 -20.52 13.62
N GLN A 438 18.24 -21.85 13.61
CA GLN A 438 18.95 -22.71 14.58
C GLN A 438 20.42 -22.96 14.21
N SER A 439 20.89 -22.44 13.08
CA SER A 439 22.28 -22.62 12.64
C SER A 439 23.23 -21.79 13.51
N ILE A 440 24.41 -22.36 13.76
CA ILE A 440 25.46 -21.73 14.58
C ILE A 440 25.99 -20.48 13.87
N LEU A 441 26.24 -19.43 14.65
CA LEU A 441 26.89 -18.22 14.17
C LEU A 441 28.38 -18.47 13.98
N CYS A 442 28.88 -18.23 12.78
CA CYS A 442 30.28 -18.40 12.41
C CYS A 442 30.74 -17.22 11.52
N PRO A 443 30.67 -15.97 12.02
CA PRO A 443 31.04 -14.81 11.23
C PRO A 443 32.52 -14.84 10.85
N THR A 444 32.82 -14.41 9.63
CA THR A 444 34.15 -14.55 9.03
C THR A 444 34.87 -13.22 8.80
N ASN A 445 34.20 -12.09 9.06
CA ASN A 445 34.75 -10.75 8.90
C ASN A 445 34.34 -9.83 10.08
N PRO A 446 35.07 -8.72 10.34
CA PRO A 446 34.81 -7.87 11.51
C PRO A 446 33.40 -7.26 11.54
N TYR A 447 32.83 -6.91 10.39
CA TYR A 447 31.44 -6.45 10.29
C TYR A 447 30.46 -7.54 10.76
N ALA A 448 30.53 -8.75 10.18
CA ALA A 448 29.68 -9.88 10.55
C ALA A 448 29.87 -10.25 12.03
N ALA A 449 31.10 -10.21 12.55
CA ALA A 449 31.39 -10.45 13.96
C ALA A 449 30.73 -9.42 14.88
N SER A 450 30.75 -8.13 14.50
CA SER A 450 30.06 -7.08 15.26
C SER A 450 28.54 -7.25 15.25
N LYS A 451 27.95 -7.70 14.13
CA LYS A 451 26.50 -8.00 14.03
C LYS A 451 26.12 -9.21 14.87
N ALA A 452 26.92 -10.28 14.83
CA ALA A 452 26.74 -11.44 15.70
C ALA A 452 26.87 -11.07 17.19
N GLY A 453 27.82 -10.20 17.55
CA GLY A 453 27.95 -9.69 18.91
C GLY A 453 26.73 -8.91 19.38
N ALA A 454 26.16 -8.06 18.53
CA ALA A 454 24.92 -7.33 18.80
C ALA A 454 23.72 -8.28 18.98
N GLU A 455 23.61 -9.33 18.15
CA GLU A 455 22.59 -10.37 18.29
C GLU A 455 22.69 -11.10 19.63
N LEU A 456 23.88 -11.55 20.00
CA LEU A 456 24.11 -12.26 21.25
C LEU A 456 23.76 -11.39 22.47
N MET A 457 24.05 -10.08 22.42
CA MET A 457 23.60 -9.13 23.44
C MET A 457 22.08 -9.05 23.51
N ALA A 458 21.40 -8.89 22.36
CA ALA A 458 19.95 -8.81 22.30
C ALA A 458 19.27 -10.09 22.83
N GLN A 459 19.80 -11.27 22.48
CA GLN A 459 19.35 -12.56 23.02
C GLN A 459 19.57 -12.66 24.52
N ALA A 460 20.75 -12.26 25.02
CA ALA A 460 21.05 -12.29 26.44
C ALA A 460 20.10 -11.38 27.25
N TYR A 461 19.75 -10.20 26.73
CA TYR A 461 18.78 -9.31 27.35
C TYR A 461 17.35 -9.88 27.33
N CYS A 462 16.96 -10.55 26.25
CA CYS A 462 15.70 -11.29 26.19
C CYS A 462 15.63 -12.37 27.27
N HIS A 463 16.68 -13.21 27.38
CA HIS A 463 16.71 -14.32 28.30
C HIS A 463 16.83 -13.88 29.77
N SER A 464 17.68 -12.90 30.05
CA SER A 464 18.02 -12.49 31.43
C SER A 464 17.01 -11.52 32.03
N TYR A 465 16.38 -10.68 31.21
CA TYR A 465 15.51 -9.59 31.67
C TYR A 465 14.10 -9.63 31.07
N GLY A 466 13.79 -10.62 30.23
CA GLY A 466 12.47 -10.75 29.61
C GLY A 466 12.13 -9.66 28.60
N LEU A 467 13.14 -8.97 28.02
CA LEU A 467 12.90 -7.97 26.98
C LEU A 467 12.24 -8.64 25.76
N PRO A 468 11.25 -8.01 25.11
CA PRO A 468 10.51 -8.64 24.02
C PRO A 468 11.25 -8.56 22.68
N VAL A 469 12.43 -9.18 22.62
CA VAL A 469 13.32 -9.12 21.45
C VAL A 469 12.88 -10.11 20.39
N ILE A 470 12.93 -9.68 19.13
CA ILE A 470 12.83 -10.51 17.93
C ILE A 470 14.03 -10.17 17.06
N ILE A 471 14.67 -11.17 16.47
CA ILE A 471 15.84 -10.95 15.59
C ILE A 471 15.45 -11.29 14.16
N SER A 472 15.83 -10.47 13.20
CA SER A 472 15.73 -10.81 11.78
C SER A 472 17.11 -10.94 11.14
N ARG A 473 17.31 -11.93 10.27
CA ARG A 473 18.54 -12.09 9.49
C ARG A 473 18.20 -12.11 8.01
N GLY A 474 18.61 -11.11 7.25
CA GLY A 474 18.25 -10.98 5.83
C GLY A 474 19.39 -11.29 4.87
N ASN A 475 19.04 -11.70 3.64
CA ASN A 475 19.95 -11.69 2.50
C ASN A 475 20.36 -10.27 2.08
N ASN A 476 21.20 -10.15 1.05
CA ASN A 476 21.52 -8.87 0.43
C ASN A 476 20.26 -8.18 -0.09
N VAL A 477 19.97 -6.98 0.41
CA VAL A 477 18.82 -6.19 -0.03
C VAL A 477 19.24 -5.25 -1.17
N TYR A 478 18.37 -5.02 -2.14
CA TYR A 478 18.56 -4.04 -3.22
C TYR A 478 17.28 -3.25 -3.51
N GLY A 479 17.41 -2.01 -3.99
CA GLY A 479 16.27 -1.12 -4.22
C GLY A 479 16.60 0.38 -4.21
N PRO A 480 15.56 1.24 -4.23
CA PRO A 480 15.72 2.69 -4.14
C PRO A 480 16.43 3.11 -2.85
N ASN A 481 17.11 4.26 -2.85
CA ASN A 481 17.86 4.81 -1.71
C ASN A 481 19.12 4.00 -1.30
N GLN A 482 19.52 2.98 -2.06
CA GLN A 482 20.75 2.27 -1.81
C GLN A 482 21.97 3.10 -2.23
N HIS A 483 22.97 3.20 -1.34
CA HIS A 483 24.18 3.98 -1.63
C HIS A 483 24.94 3.41 -2.85
N HIS A 484 25.49 4.30 -3.67
CA HIS A 484 26.07 4.00 -4.99
C HIS A 484 27.32 3.11 -4.97
N GLU A 485 27.89 2.85 -3.80
CA GLU A 485 29.04 1.94 -3.60
C GLU A 485 28.64 0.46 -3.60
N LYS A 486 27.36 0.15 -3.38
CA LYS A 486 26.87 -1.24 -3.35
C LYS A 486 26.74 -1.78 -4.76
N LEU A 487 26.81 -3.11 -4.91
CA LEU A 487 26.94 -3.79 -6.21
C LEU A 487 25.92 -3.33 -7.26
N VAL A 488 24.62 -3.48 -6.96
CA VAL A 488 23.53 -3.17 -7.90
C VAL A 488 23.53 -1.69 -8.33
N PRO A 489 23.48 -0.69 -7.43
CA PRO A 489 23.47 0.71 -7.85
C PRO A 489 24.79 1.15 -8.50
N CYS A 490 25.94 0.59 -8.09
CA CYS A 490 27.22 0.83 -8.76
C CYS A 490 27.18 0.36 -10.21
N PHE A 491 26.70 -0.87 -10.45
CA PHE A 491 26.61 -1.42 -11.80
C PHE A 491 25.64 -0.63 -12.68
N ILE A 492 24.46 -0.28 -12.16
CA ILE A 492 23.48 0.53 -12.90
C ILE A 492 24.08 1.90 -13.27
N LYS A 493 24.76 2.56 -12.33
CA LYS A 493 25.40 3.85 -12.57
C LYS A 493 26.47 3.76 -13.64
N LYS A 494 27.38 2.78 -13.52
CA LYS A 494 28.48 2.57 -14.48
C LYS A 494 27.95 2.23 -15.88
N ALA A 495 27.00 1.31 -15.97
CA ALA A 495 26.36 0.94 -17.23
C ALA A 495 25.69 2.15 -17.91
N LYS A 496 24.94 2.97 -17.16
CA LYS A 496 24.30 4.20 -17.67
C LYS A 496 25.30 5.25 -18.14
N ASN A 497 26.49 5.30 -17.53
CA ASN A 497 27.57 6.19 -17.92
C ASN A 497 28.44 5.65 -19.07
N GLY A 498 28.19 4.41 -19.54
CA GLY A 498 29.07 3.74 -20.51
C GLY A 498 30.45 3.37 -19.93
N GLU A 499 30.58 3.30 -18.60
CA GLU A 499 31.78 2.84 -17.91
C GLU A 499 31.78 1.32 -17.76
N LYS A 500 32.98 0.72 -17.65
CA LYS A 500 33.12 -0.70 -17.32
C LYS A 500 32.65 -0.98 -15.89
N LEU A 501 31.97 -2.13 -15.72
CA LEU A 501 31.52 -2.66 -14.44
C LEU A 501 32.68 -3.31 -13.69
N THR A 502 32.92 -2.86 -12.46
CA THR A 502 34.06 -3.32 -11.66
C THR A 502 33.71 -4.58 -10.86
N VAL A 503 34.31 -5.71 -11.19
CA VAL A 503 34.07 -7.02 -10.57
C VAL A 503 35.22 -7.38 -9.63
N GLN A 504 34.92 -7.64 -8.35
CA GLN A 504 35.91 -8.08 -7.37
C GLN A 504 36.22 -9.58 -7.56
N GLY A 505 37.50 -9.95 -7.54
CA GLY A 505 37.94 -11.34 -7.71
C GLY A 505 37.61 -11.88 -9.09
N ASP A 506 37.09 -13.10 -9.17
CA ASP A 506 36.63 -13.74 -10.43
C ASP A 506 35.12 -13.55 -10.70
N GLY A 507 34.40 -12.88 -9.78
CA GLY A 507 32.96 -12.68 -9.87
C GLY A 507 32.10 -13.92 -9.60
N SER A 508 32.69 -15.04 -9.18
CA SER A 508 31.98 -16.31 -8.93
C SER A 508 31.20 -16.35 -7.60
N SER A 509 31.38 -15.33 -6.74
CA SER A 509 30.64 -15.18 -5.48
C SER A 509 29.13 -15.13 -5.75
N GLN A 510 28.39 -16.04 -5.11
CA GLN A 510 26.94 -16.15 -5.22
C GLN A 510 26.25 -15.45 -4.04
N ARG A 511 25.20 -14.69 -4.35
CA ARG A 511 24.34 -14.04 -3.35
C ARG A 511 22.88 -14.14 -3.75
N ALA A 512 22.01 -14.22 -2.76
CA ALA A 512 20.58 -13.98 -2.94
C ALA A 512 20.29 -12.49 -2.79
N PHE A 513 19.43 -11.95 -3.67
CA PHE A 513 19.09 -10.53 -3.70
C PHE A 513 17.61 -10.33 -3.43
N MET A 514 17.29 -9.78 -2.25
CA MET A 514 15.92 -9.49 -1.83
C MET A 514 15.54 -8.06 -2.21
N TYR A 515 14.42 -7.88 -2.89
CA TYR A 515 13.95 -6.53 -3.20
C TYR A 515 13.50 -5.82 -1.92
N VAL A 516 13.84 -4.53 -1.80
CA VAL A 516 13.61 -3.78 -0.55
C VAL A 516 12.13 -3.71 -0.18
N TYR A 517 11.21 -3.71 -1.15
CA TYR A 517 9.77 -3.74 -0.87
C TYR A 517 9.34 -5.02 -0.13
N ASP A 518 9.82 -6.19 -0.57
CA ASP A 518 9.53 -7.46 0.11
C ASP A 518 10.18 -7.52 1.50
N THR A 519 11.36 -6.89 1.64
CA THR A 519 12.05 -6.75 2.93
C THR A 519 11.24 -5.90 3.92
N VAL A 520 10.70 -4.75 3.50
CA VAL A 520 9.89 -3.90 4.41
C VAL A 520 8.56 -4.57 4.78
N LYS A 521 7.97 -5.33 3.86
CA LYS A 521 6.81 -6.19 4.13
C LYS A 521 7.11 -7.30 5.13
N ALA A 522 8.34 -7.85 5.12
CA ALA A 522 8.77 -8.81 6.13
C ALA A 522 8.79 -8.18 7.53
N PHE A 523 9.32 -6.95 7.66
CA PHE A 523 9.33 -6.24 8.94
C PHE A 523 7.92 -5.92 9.45
N GLU A 524 7.01 -5.49 8.57
CA GLU A 524 5.59 -5.33 8.92
C GLU A 524 5.00 -6.65 9.45
N CYS A 525 5.23 -7.77 8.76
CA CYS A 525 4.75 -9.08 9.18
C CYS A 525 5.32 -9.51 10.54
N ILE A 526 6.62 -9.28 10.78
CA ILE A 526 7.28 -9.59 12.04
C ILE A 526 6.75 -8.70 13.18
N LEU A 527 6.54 -7.41 12.93
CA LEU A 527 5.96 -6.51 13.93
C LEU A 527 4.52 -6.91 14.29
N ASP A 528 3.70 -7.31 13.33
CA ASP A 528 2.31 -7.72 13.62
C ASP A 528 2.25 -9.12 14.27
N LYS A 529 2.97 -10.10 13.72
CA LYS A 529 2.75 -11.54 14.02
C LYS A 529 3.96 -12.26 14.59
N GLY A 530 5.14 -11.65 14.58
CA GLY A 530 6.35 -12.23 15.10
C GLY A 530 6.24 -12.56 16.58
N VAL A 531 6.74 -13.74 16.95
CA VAL A 531 6.80 -14.25 18.32
C VAL A 531 8.07 -13.72 19.02
N VAL A 532 7.90 -13.19 20.22
CA VAL A 532 9.00 -12.72 21.08
C VAL A 532 9.96 -13.86 21.43
N GLY A 533 11.26 -13.57 21.43
CA GLY A 533 12.35 -14.53 21.66
C GLY A 533 12.79 -15.28 20.41
N GLU A 534 12.03 -15.18 19.32
CA GLU A 534 12.33 -15.89 18.08
C GLU A 534 13.21 -15.09 17.12
N ILE A 535 13.84 -15.84 16.22
CA ILE A 535 14.60 -15.33 15.09
C ILE A 535 13.80 -15.61 13.81
N TYR A 536 13.88 -14.74 12.80
CA TYR A 536 13.29 -14.94 11.48
C TYR A 536 14.30 -14.62 10.37
N ASN A 537 14.54 -15.59 9.49
CA ASN A 537 15.31 -15.34 8.29
C ASN A 537 14.43 -14.68 7.21
N ILE A 538 14.92 -13.59 6.61
CA ILE A 538 14.31 -12.90 5.47
C ILE A 538 15.13 -13.27 4.23
N GLY A 539 14.84 -14.46 3.68
CA GLY A 539 15.57 -15.04 2.55
C GLY A 539 14.77 -15.06 1.25
N CYS A 540 15.46 -15.10 0.11
CA CYS A 540 14.83 -15.29 -1.20
C CYS A 540 14.35 -16.73 -1.39
N ASP A 541 13.42 -16.91 -2.33
CA ASP A 541 12.93 -18.22 -2.75
C ASP A 541 14.00 -19.06 -3.47
N GLU A 542 13.77 -20.38 -3.55
CA GLU A 542 14.70 -21.31 -4.17
C GLU A 542 15.02 -20.94 -5.62
N GLY A 543 16.31 -21.01 -5.99
CA GLY A 543 16.79 -20.66 -7.32
C GLY A 543 17.02 -19.17 -7.55
N MET A 544 16.82 -18.31 -6.55
CA MET A 544 17.07 -16.86 -6.64
C MET A 544 18.46 -16.45 -6.11
N GLU A 545 19.49 -17.18 -6.52
CA GLU A 545 20.90 -16.86 -6.23
C GLU A 545 21.61 -16.47 -7.52
N TYR A 546 22.37 -15.38 -7.49
CA TYR A 546 23.03 -14.81 -8.66
C TYR A 546 24.51 -14.61 -8.35
N THR A 547 25.36 -14.96 -9.32
CA THR A 547 26.77 -14.56 -9.27
C THR A 547 26.90 -13.06 -9.55
N VAL A 548 28.04 -12.47 -9.20
CA VAL A 548 28.33 -11.08 -9.58
C VAL A 548 28.26 -10.89 -11.10
N LEU A 549 28.69 -11.90 -11.87
CA LEU A 549 28.62 -11.90 -13.33
C LEU A 549 27.18 -11.97 -13.86
N ASP A 550 26.30 -12.75 -13.22
CA ASP A 550 24.87 -12.78 -13.58
C ASP A 550 24.22 -11.41 -13.38
N VAL A 551 24.54 -10.74 -12.26
CA VAL A 551 24.05 -9.38 -11.98
C VAL A 551 24.57 -8.39 -13.02
N ALA A 552 25.86 -8.45 -13.36
CA ALA A 552 26.45 -7.58 -14.38
C ALA A 552 25.75 -7.73 -15.73
N LYS A 553 25.54 -8.97 -16.18
CA LYS A 553 24.84 -9.29 -17.42
C LYS A 553 23.40 -8.77 -17.41
N LEU A 554 22.64 -9.03 -16.34
CA LEU A 554 21.26 -8.57 -16.23
C LEU A 554 21.13 -7.04 -16.26
N VAL A 555 22.06 -6.32 -15.62
CA VAL A 555 22.08 -4.85 -15.68
C VAL A 555 22.41 -4.36 -17.08
N LEU A 556 23.41 -4.94 -17.75
CA LEU A 556 23.78 -4.55 -19.11
C LEU A 556 22.66 -4.84 -20.11
N ASP A 557 21.98 -5.98 -20.01
CA ASP A 557 20.82 -6.35 -20.85
C ASP A 557 19.65 -5.35 -20.70
N LEU A 558 19.53 -4.68 -19.55
CA LEU A 558 18.50 -3.67 -19.31
C LEU A 558 18.89 -2.27 -19.81
N VAL A 559 20.20 -1.97 -19.88
CA VAL A 559 20.72 -0.63 -20.23
C VAL A 559 21.14 -0.55 -21.70
N LYS A 560 21.77 -1.59 -22.24
CA LYS A 560 22.30 -1.63 -23.60
C LYS A 560 21.38 -2.48 -24.47
N VAL A 561 20.76 -1.83 -25.45
CA VAL A 561 19.71 -2.45 -26.27
C VAL A 561 20.26 -3.43 -27.30
N ASP A 562 21.51 -3.29 -27.77
CA ASP A 562 22.24 -4.29 -28.58
C ASP A 562 23.75 -3.96 -28.68
N GLY A 563 24.59 -4.96 -28.99
CA GLY A 563 25.96 -4.73 -29.49
C GLY A 563 27.11 -4.77 -28.46
N TYR A 564 26.91 -5.31 -27.26
CA TYR A 564 27.96 -5.48 -26.26
C TYR A 564 28.33 -6.96 -26.07
N THR A 565 29.57 -7.22 -25.67
CA THR A 565 30.01 -8.53 -25.14
C THR A 565 30.39 -8.32 -23.68
N LEU A 566 29.95 -9.22 -22.79
CA LEU A 566 30.15 -9.07 -21.34
C LEU A 566 31.62 -8.79 -21.01
N GLU A 567 32.56 -9.52 -21.62
CA GLU A 567 34.00 -9.41 -21.35
C GLU A 567 34.56 -7.99 -21.61
N ASN A 568 33.99 -7.27 -22.58
CA ASN A 568 34.43 -5.91 -22.92
C ASN A 568 33.90 -4.85 -21.96
N GLU A 569 32.81 -5.17 -21.25
CA GLU A 569 32.13 -4.29 -20.31
C GLU A 569 32.60 -4.50 -18.85
N LEU A 570 33.44 -5.50 -18.59
CA LEU A 570 33.94 -5.81 -17.25
C LEU A 570 35.37 -5.30 -17.04
N GLU A 571 35.64 -4.89 -15.80
CA GLU A 571 36.97 -4.62 -15.28
C GLU A 571 37.14 -5.41 -13.97
N PHE A 572 38.08 -6.34 -13.95
CA PHE A 572 38.35 -7.15 -12.76
C PHE A 572 39.32 -6.44 -11.82
N ILE A 573 38.95 -6.34 -10.55
CA ILE A 573 39.74 -5.70 -9.49
C ILE A 573 40.07 -6.72 -8.40
N GLU A 574 41.06 -6.39 -7.56
CA GLU A 574 41.50 -7.24 -6.45
C GLU A 574 40.32 -7.62 -5.53
N ASP A 575 40.28 -8.89 -5.11
CA ASP A 575 39.26 -9.38 -4.20
C ASP A 575 39.47 -8.85 -2.78
N ARG A 576 38.47 -9.01 -1.92
CA ARG A 576 38.59 -8.69 -0.51
C ARG A 576 39.54 -9.70 0.16
N PRO A 577 40.22 -9.30 1.26
CA PRO A 577 41.05 -10.23 2.03
C PRO A 577 40.29 -11.49 2.48
N TYR A 578 38.99 -11.37 2.71
CA TYR A 578 38.10 -12.48 2.97
C TYR A 578 36.70 -12.17 2.44
N ASN A 579 36.16 -13.05 1.58
CA ASN A 579 34.84 -12.94 1.00
C ASN A 579 34.19 -14.33 0.94
N ASP A 580 33.12 -14.55 1.69
CA ASP A 580 32.43 -15.84 1.68
C ASP A 580 31.88 -16.13 0.29
N ARG A 581 31.97 -17.38 -0.17
CA ARG A 581 31.57 -17.72 -1.54
C ARG A 581 30.05 -17.68 -1.73
N ARG A 582 29.29 -18.10 -0.72
CA ARG A 582 27.82 -18.25 -0.80
C ARG A 582 27.16 -18.08 0.58
N TYR A 583 26.06 -17.33 0.60
CA TYR A 583 25.13 -17.28 1.74
C TYR A 583 23.79 -17.87 1.30
N TYR A 584 23.34 -18.89 2.01
CA TYR A 584 22.13 -19.63 1.65
C TYR A 584 21.31 -19.93 2.90
N ILE A 585 20.14 -19.28 3.01
CA ILE A 585 19.27 -19.35 4.18
C ILE A 585 17.86 -19.84 3.80
N SER A 586 17.17 -20.51 4.72
CA SER A 586 15.74 -20.82 4.58
C SER A 586 14.88 -19.62 5.00
N ASN A 587 13.74 -19.40 4.33
CA ASN A 587 12.72 -18.40 4.67
C ASN A 587 11.39 -19.03 5.16
N ASP A 588 11.37 -20.35 5.40
CA ASP A 588 10.14 -21.12 5.66
C ASP A 588 9.41 -20.62 6.92
N LYS A 589 10.17 -20.28 7.97
CA LYS A 589 9.60 -19.80 9.23
C LYS A 589 8.85 -18.48 9.08
N LEU A 590 9.40 -17.56 8.27
CA LEU A 590 8.77 -16.28 7.97
C LEU A 590 7.55 -16.47 7.06
N LYS A 591 7.63 -17.38 6.06
CA LYS A 591 6.48 -17.74 5.24
C LYS A 591 5.31 -18.31 6.06
N ASN A 592 5.60 -19.09 7.10
CA ASN A 592 4.59 -19.60 8.01
C ASN A 592 3.88 -18.51 8.83
N LEU A 593 4.46 -17.32 8.99
CA LEU A 593 3.76 -16.14 9.54
C LEU A 593 2.79 -15.47 8.53
N GLY A 594 2.84 -15.91 7.27
CA GLY A 594 2.04 -15.37 6.17
C GLY A 594 2.71 -14.22 5.40
N TRP A 595 4.04 -14.14 5.44
CA TRP A 595 4.81 -13.31 4.52
C TRP A 595 5.10 -14.08 3.22
N GLU A 596 5.19 -13.36 2.11
CA GLU A 596 5.46 -13.93 0.79
C GLU A 596 6.34 -12.94 0.01
N GLN A 597 7.34 -13.46 -0.72
CA GLN A 597 8.13 -12.68 -1.65
C GLN A 597 7.32 -12.43 -2.92
N THR A 598 7.21 -11.17 -3.36
CA THR A 598 6.36 -10.80 -4.50
C THR A 598 7.13 -10.31 -5.71
N VAL A 599 8.39 -9.92 -5.56
CA VAL A 599 9.22 -9.38 -6.64
C VAL A 599 10.41 -10.30 -6.91
N ASP A 600 10.54 -10.73 -8.16
CA ASP A 600 11.72 -11.46 -8.62
C ASP A 600 12.89 -10.51 -8.92
N PHE A 601 14.11 -11.06 -9.02
CA PHE A 601 15.30 -10.23 -9.16
C PHE A 601 15.28 -9.34 -10.42
N LYS A 602 14.86 -9.90 -11.56
CA LYS A 602 14.86 -9.22 -12.86
C LYS A 602 13.81 -8.11 -12.91
N GLU A 603 12.63 -8.37 -12.35
CA GLU A 603 11.57 -7.37 -12.20
C GLU A 603 12.03 -6.23 -11.30
N GLY A 604 12.60 -6.52 -10.14
CA GLY A 604 13.10 -5.46 -9.25
C GLY A 604 14.22 -4.62 -9.87
N LEU A 605 15.08 -5.21 -10.71
CA LEU A 605 16.09 -4.45 -11.47
C LEU A 605 15.45 -3.47 -12.48
N ARG A 606 14.35 -3.86 -13.14
CA ARG A 606 13.62 -2.97 -14.06
C ARG A 606 13.02 -1.75 -13.38
N PHE A 607 12.74 -1.81 -12.08
CA PHE A 607 12.27 -0.65 -11.33
C PHE A 607 13.39 0.37 -11.04
N LEU A 608 14.67 -0.01 -11.21
CA LEU A 608 15.84 0.80 -10.87
C LEU A 608 16.59 1.34 -12.08
N VAL A 609 16.57 0.60 -13.20
CA VAL A 609 17.12 1.03 -14.49
C VAL A 609 16.15 1.98 -15.17
#